data_AF-A0A7Y4FSM8-F1
#
_entry.id   AF-A0A7Y4FSM8-F1
#
_cell.length_a   1.000
_cell.length_b   1.000
_cell.length_c   1.000
_cell.angle_alpha   90.00
_cell.angle_beta   90.00
_cell.angle_gamma   90.00
#
_symmetry.space_group_name_H-M   'P 1'
#
loop_
_entity.id
_entity.type
_entity.pdbx_description
1 polymer ?
#
loop_
_entity_poly.entity_id
_entity_poly.type
_entity_poly.pdbx_seq_one_letter_code
_entity_poly.pdbx_strand_id
1 'polypeptide(L)'
;MVQVYVFLAIMAQITGKKAGVAYHKLVNAHIYEDQLAPMRDIQLKREPLAGPTFHINPEIKSLEDLETWVTMDDFWVEGYECHEAIRYPFSV
;
A
#
# COMPACT_ATOMS: atom_id res chain seq x y z
N MET A 1 1.75 -0.83 4.73
CA MET A 1 2.56 -1.73 3.87
C MET A 1 2.43 -1.44 2.37
N VAL A 2 1.41 -0.67 1.93
CA VAL A 2 1.20 -0.33 0.51
C VAL A 2 2.47 0.22 -0.17
N GLN A 3 3.24 1.09 0.51
CA GLN A 3 4.50 1.64 -0.03
C GLN A 3 5.52 0.56 -0.45
N VAL A 4 5.70 -0.48 0.37
CA VAL A 4 6.65 -1.58 0.07
C VAL A 4 6.16 -2.42 -1.10
N TYR A 5 4.85 -2.68 -1.15
CA TYR A 5 4.22 -3.39 -2.25
C TYR A 5 4.37 -2.62 -3.58
N VAL A 6 4.06 -1.32 -3.58
CA VAL A 6 4.20 -0.45 -4.76
C VAL A 6 5.65 -0.40 -5.22
N PHE A 7 6.60 -0.25 -4.29
CA PHE A 7 8.02 -0.26 -4.62
C PHE A 7 8.43 -1.59 -5.28
N LEU A 8 8.04 -2.74 -4.72
CA LEU A 8 8.34 -4.04 -5.32
C LEU A 8 7.73 -4.20 -6.72
N ALA A 9 6.49 -3.74 -6.92
CA ALA A 9 5.80 -3.81 -8.20
C ALA A 9 6.50 -2.95 -9.27
N ILE A 10 6.86 -1.71 -8.92
CA ILE A 10 7.60 -0.80 -9.81
C ILE A 10 8.97 -1.38 -10.15
N MET A 11 9.73 -1.83 -9.14
CA MET A 11 11.07 -2.41 -9.35
C MET A 11 11.00 -3.64 -10.24
N ALA A 12 10.00 -4.49 -10.07
CA ALA A 12 9.80 -5.64 -10.95
C ALA A 12 9.58 -5.20 -12.40
N GLN A 13 8.70 -4.22 -12.64
CA GLN A 13 8.42 -3.71 -13.99
C GLN A 13 9.64 -3.10 -14.66
N ILE A 14 10.30 -2.11 -14.04
CA ILE A 14 11.40 -1.37 -14.67
C ILE A 14 12.68 -2.18 -14.81
N THR A 15 12.79 -3.32 -14.13
CA THR A 15 13.92 -4.25 -14.28
C THR A 15 13.59 -5.49 -15.11
N GLY A 16 12.37 -5.59 -15.65
CA GLY A 16 11.92 -6.76 -16.42
C GLY A 16 11.86 -8.06 -15.61
N LYS A 17 11.70 -7.96 -14.29
CA LYS A 17 11.65 -9.10 -13.36
C LYS A 17 10.22 -9.39 -12.92
N LYS A 18 10.02 -10.57 -12.33
CA LYS A 18 8.76 -10.91 -11.66
C LYS A 18 8.85 -10.48 -10.20
N ALA A 19 7.78 -9.85 -9.70
CA ALA A 19 7.67 -9.51 -8.28
C ALA A 19 7.70 -10.79 -7.44
N GLY A 20 8.55 -10.79 -6.40
CA GLY A 20 8.63 -11.86 -5.41
C GLY A 20 7.70 -11.59 -4.23
N VAL A 21 8.22 -11.78 -3.02
CA VAL A 21 7.49 -11.53 -1.77
C VAL A 21 8.20 -10.45 -0.96
N ALA A 22 7.45 -9.45 -0.49
CA ALA A 22 7.95 -8.48 0.47
C ALA A 22 7.77 -9.01 1.90
N TYR A 23 8.86 -9.04 2.68
CA TYR A 23 8.84 -9.43 4.08
C TYR A 23 8.99 -8.19 4.98
N HIS A 24 8.13 -8.06 5.99
CA HIS A 24 8.23 -6.99 6.97
C HIS A 24 8.70 -7.55 8.31
N LYS A 25 9.84 -7.06 8.80
CA LYS A 25 10.34 -7.35 10.14
C LYS A 25 10.08 -6.15 11.06
N LEU A 26 9.21 -6.34 12.04
CA LEU A 26 8.94 -5.36 13.09
C LEU A 26 9.73 -5.73 14.35
N VAL A 27 10.37 -4.76 14.99
CA VAL A 27 11.15 -4.97 16.23
C VAL A 27 10.35 -4.50 17.44
N ASN A 28 9.89 -3.24 17.43
CA ASN A 28 9.06 -2.68 18.48
C ASN A 28 7.65 -2.41 17.92
N ALA A 29 6.86 -3.48 17.77
CA ALA A 29 5.45 -3.35 17.40
C ALA A 29 4.64 -2.90 18.62
N HIS A 30 4.00 -1.75 18.52
CA HIS A 30 3.19 -1.17 19.60
C HIS A 30 1.94 -0.47 19.03
N ILE A 31 0.99 -0.18 19.91
CA ILE A 31 -0.23 0.57 19.62
C ILE A 31 -0.27 1.71 20.64
N TYR A 32 -0.52 2.94 20.18
CA TYR A 32 -0.71 4.08 21.08
C TYR A 32 -2.02 3.94 21.87
N GLU A 33 -2.05 4.45 23.10
CA GLU A 33 -3.18 4.26 24.01
C GLU A 33 -4.49 4.81 23.47
N ASP A 34 -4.46 6.01 22.87
CA ASP A 34 -5.59 6.68 22.22
C ASP A 34 -6.03 6.01 20.91
N GLN A 35 -5.21 5.11 20.35
CA GLN A 35 -5.52 4.31 19.17
C GLN A 35 -6.08 2.92 19.53
N LEU A 36 -5.99 2.50 20.80
CA LEU A 36 -6.34 1.14 21.20
C LEU A 36 -7.82 0.82 21.03
N ALA A 37 -8.70 1.72 21.48
CA ALA A 37 -10.15 1.55 21.37
C ALA A 37 -10.64 1.44 19.91
N PRO A 38 -10.32 2.38 18.98
CA PRO A 38 -10.75 2.25 17.58
C PRO A 38 -10.17 1.00 16.90
N MET A 39 -8.94 0.60 17.24
CA MET A 39 -8.34 -0.64 16.71
C MET A 39 -9.10 -1.89 17.18
N ARG A 40 -9.30 -2.03 18.50
CA ARG A 40 -9.91 -3.22 19.11
C ARG A 40 -11.40 -3.35 18.79
N ASP A 41 -12.14 -2.25 18.90
CA ASP A 41 -13.61 -2.28 18.94
C ASP A 41 -14.24 -2.06 17.56
N ILE A 42 -13.52 -1.43 16.62
CA ILE A 42 -14.00 -1.15 15.26
C ILE A 42 -13.20 -1.94 14.23
N GLN A 43 -11.88 -1.71 14.12
CA GLN A 43 -11.08 -2.27 13.03
C GLN A 43 -11.00 -3.80 13.09
N LEU A 44 -10.71 -4.38 14.25
CA LEU A 44 -10.61 -5.84 14.43
C LEU A 44 -11.96 -6.58 14.36
N LYS A 45 -13.08 -5.86 14.25
CA LYS A 45 -14.42 -6.44 14.08
C LYS A 45 -14.88 -6.47 12.63
N ARG A 46 -14.13 -5.86 11.71
CA ARG A 46 -14.44 -5.83 10.28
C ARG A 46 -13.91 -7.09 9.60
N GLU A 47 -14.75 -7.72 8.79
CA GLU A 47 -14.31 -8.79 7.89
C GLU A 47 -13.48 -8.21 6.75
N PRO A 48 -12.33 -8.81 6.40
CA PRO A 48 -11.55 -8.40 5.25
C PRO A 48 -12.38 -8.47 3.95
N LEU A 49 -12.29 -7.44 3.13
CA LEU A 49 -12.85 -7.43 1.77
C LEU A 49 -11.83 -7.98 0.78
N ALA A 50 -12.26 -8.20 -0.46
CA ALA A 50 -11.38 -8.62 -1.53
C ALA A 50 -10.24 -7.61 -1.73
N GLY A 51 -9.04 -8.12 -1.99
CA GLY A 51 -7.89 -7.27 -2.28
C GLY A 51 -8.03 -6.62 -3.67
N PRO A 52 -7.60 -5.35 -3.82
CA PRO A 52 -7.62 -4.68 -5.12
C PRO A 52 -6.49 -5.17 -6.03
N THR A 53 -6.59 -4.83 -7.32
CA THR A 53 -5.48 -4.94 -8.27
C THR A 53 -4.83 -3.57 -8.47
N PHE A 54 -3.51 -3.51 -8.33
CA PHE A 54 -2.73 -2.31 -8.63
C PHE A 54 -2.14 -2.41 -10.03
N HIS A 55 -2.33 -1.36 -10.81
CA HIS A 55 -1.84 -1.27 -12.18
C HIS A 55 -0.86 -0.11 -12.33
N ILE A 56 0.12 -0.33 -13.20
CA ILE A 56 1.16 0.63 -13.55
C ILE A 56 1.10 0.80 -15.07
N ASN A 57 1.18 2.03 -15.57
CA ASN A 57 1.28 2.30 -16.99
C ASN A 57 2.42 1.45 -17.59
N PRO A 58 2.14 0.60 -18.60
CA PRO A 58 3.16 -0.26 -19.17
C PRO A 58 4.30 0.51 -19.83
N GLU A 59 4.11 1.77 -20.22
CA GLU A 59 5.16 2.59 -20.84
C GLU A 59 6.27 3.01 -19.87
N ILE A 60 6.07 2.83 -18.55
CA ILE A 60 7.12 3.06 -17.55
C ILE A 60 8.12 1.91 -17.59
N LYS A 61 9.31 2.13 -18.13
CA LYS A 61 10.32 1.07 -18.37
C LYS A 61 11.62 1.26 -17.58
N SER A 62 11.85 2.44 -17.02
CA SER A 62 13.11 2.80 -16.38
C SER A 62 12.92 3.68 -15.14
N LEU A 63 14.00 3.88 -14.39
CA LEU A 63 14.02 4.87 -13.31
C LEU A 63 13.91 6.30 -13.85
N GLU A 64 14.51 6.58 -15.00
CA GLU A 64 14.44 7.89 -15.65
C GLU A 64 13.01 8.27 -16.00
N ASP A 65 12.18 7.32 -16.44
CA ASP A 65 10.74 7.58 -16.70
C ASP A 65 10.04 8.07 -15.43
N LEU A 66 10.25 7.38 -14.31
CA LEU A 66 9.68 7.72 -13.00
C LEU A 66 10.09 9.12 -12.51
N GLU A 67 11.29 9.57 -12.85
CA GLU A 67 11.85 10.85 -12.41
C GLU A 67 11.51 12.02 -13.35
N THR A 68 11.06 11.75 -14.59
CA THR A 68 10.95 12.79 -15.63
C THR A 68 9.52 13.11 -16.04
N TRP A 69 8.73 12.11 -16.40
CA TRP A 69 7.40 12.35 -17.00
C TRP A 69 6.27 11.63 -16.30
N VAL A 70 6.56 10.58 -15.51
CA VAL A 70 5.53 9.83 -14.80
C VAL A 70 4.80 10.71 -13.80
N THR A 71 3.48 10.54 -13.77
CA THR A 71 2.58 11.24 -12.86
C THR A 71 1.75 10.25 -12.05
N MET A 72 0.95 10.76 -11.12
CA MET A 72 0.03 9.92 -10.36
C MET A 72 -1.05 9.28 -11.23
N ASP A 73 -1.36 9.86 -12.40
CA ASP A 73 -2.39 9.36 -13.32
C ASP A 73 -1.93 8.09 -14.07
N ASP A 74 -0.62 7.79 -14.04
CA ASP A 74 -0.04 6.57 -14.62
C ASP A 74 -0.20 5.32 -13.73
N PHE A 75 -0.87 5.49 -12.59
CA PHE A 75 -1.15 4.42 -11.64
C PHE A 75 -2.62 4.40 -11.32
N TRP A 76 -3.22 3.21 -11.28
CA TRP A 76 -4.61 3.06 -10.87
C TRP A 76 -4.83 1.77 -10.10
N VAL A 77 -5.95 1.75 -9.38
CA VAL A 77 -6.37 0.62 -8.56
C VAL A 77 -7.75 0.18 -9.02
N GLU A 78 -7.86 -1.07 -9.43
CA GLU A 78 -9.13 -1.68 -9.85
C GLU A 78 -9.70 -2.54 -8.73
N GLY A 79 -11.03 -2.50 -8.55
CA GLY A 79 -11.74 -3.35 -7.59
C GLY A 79 -11.43 -3.02 -6.13
N TYR A 80 -11.03 -1.78 -5.82
CA TYR A 80 -10.82 -1.38 -4.43
C TYR A 80 -12.14 -1.18 -3.71
N GLU A 81 -12.43 -2.09 -2.78
CA GLU A 81 -13.51 -1.98 -1.83
C GLU A 81 -12.95 -1.72 -0.43
N CYS A 82 -13.58 -0.82 0.31
CA CYS A 82 -13.18 -0.53 1.68
C CYS A 82 -14.38 -0.29 2.59
N HIS A 83 -14.18 -0.60 3.87
CA HIS A 83 -15.07 -0.15 4.93
C HIS A 83 -14.93 1.36 5.13
N GLU A 84 -15.90 1.97 5.82
CA GLU A 84 -15.85 3.39 6.18
C GLU A 84 -14.54 3.76 6.89
N ALA A 85 -13.98 4.92 6.57
CA ALA A 85 -12.71 5.37 7.12
C ALA A 85 -12.77 5.47 8.66
N ILE A 86 -11.74 4.96 9.34
CA ILE A 86 -11.56 5.16 10.79
C ILE A 86 -10.57 6.30 10.98
N ARG A 87 -10.99 7.34 11.68
CA ARG A 87 -10.11 8.47 12.01
C ARG A 87 -9.33 8.16 13.29
N TYR A 88 -8.13 7.62 13.14
CA TYR A 88 -7.20 7.48 14.26
C TYR A 88 -6.66 8.85 14.71
N PRO A 89 -6.52 9.10 16.03
CA PRO A 89 -5.80 10.27 16.51
C PRO A 89 -4.33 10.21 16.11
N PHE A 90 -3.77 11.37 15.76
CA PHE A 90 -2.34 11.51 15.52
C PHE A 90 -1.68 11.89 16.84
N SER A 91 -1.07 10.91 17.49
CA SER A 91 -0.31 11.10 18.72
C SER A 91 1.11 11.56 18.35
N VAL A 92 1.58 12.66 18.94
CA VAL A 92 2.94 13.22 18.76
C VAL A 92 3.89 12.69 19.83
#